data_AF-A0A8K0PSR7-F1
#
_entry.id   AF-A0A8K0PSR7-F1
#
_cell.length_a   1.000
_cell.length_b   1.000
_cell.length_c   1.000
_cell.angle_alpha   90.00
_cell.angle_beta   90.00
_cell.angle_gamma   90.00
#
_symmetry.space_group_name_H-M   'P 1'
#
loop_
_entity.id
_entity.type
_entity.pdbx_description
1 polymer ?
#
loop_
_entity_poly.entity_id
_entity_poly.type
_entity_poly.pdbx_seq_one_letter_code
_entity_poly.pdbx_strand_id
1 'polypeptide(L)'
;MSASHKPIPALYTVYVLRSTVRHSSYYVGSTPNPPRRLNQHNGLVKGGAARTSRASLRPWEMVTLVSGFPSMVAALKFEWALTNPHISTHIPSSSRLAAPTVRRTKSKRRRTGRPSKSIDSIVSNLHLLLCVPSFARWPLRVHFFNKPFFAAWEQWCAEVSDDEQRELRVVTDFGEGMVDGGITRAGIVGGDDALSDGNGEMAEGEEQERAPAPWGIHALPLDYKPMKEYVAKGRDIFEFERQGRCVVCHEEMKTGEGLQALCTNEGCDGVGHITCWGRHFLRTSGETDEVVPIQGRCPKCKGEVQWGEMMRELTLRLRGGEEVEKLLKEKKKRTTRQAAKKAAKN
;
A
#
# COMPACT_ATOMS: atom_id res chain seq x y z
N MET A 1 5.72 -13.26 23.59
CA MET A 1 5.44 -12.85 22.19
C MET A 1 6.73 -13.04 21.41
N SER A 2 6.79 -13.91 20.39
CA SER A 2 8.02 -14.07 19.60
C SER A 2 8.27 -12.78 18.81
N ALA A 3 9.49 -12.24 18.85
CA ALA A 3 9.87 -11.12 18.02
C ALA A 3 9.61 -11.46 16.54
N SER A 4 8.98 -10.56 15.79
CA SER A 4 8.80 -10.76 14.35
C SER A 4 10.16 -10.77 13.65
N HIS A 5 10.52 -11.90 13.05
CA HIS A 5 11.76 -12.07 12.29
C HIS A 5 11.75 -11.36 10.93
N LYS A 6 10.60 -10.87 10.46
CA LYS A 6 10.46 -10.19 9.17
C LYS A 6 10.49 -8.67 9.31
N PRO A 7 11.05 -7.93 8.34
CA PRO A 7 10.96 -6.48 8.28
C PRO A 7 9.52 -6.03 7.98
N ILE A 8 9.24 -4.73 8.15
CA ILE A 8 7.98 -4.13 7.70
C ILE A 8 7.87 -4.33 6.17
N PRO A 9 6.75 -4.86 5.64
CA PRO A 9 6.61 -5.12 4.20
C PRO A 9 6.79 -3.88 3.34
N ALA A 10 7.33 -4.05 2.12
CA ALA A 10 7.42 -2.98 1.12
C ALA A 10 6.04 -2.44 0.76
N LEU A 11 5.12 -3.35 0.45
CA LEU A 11 3.71 -3.06 0.23
C LEU A 11 2.86 -4.15 0.90
N TYR A 12 1.85 -3.71 1.63
CA TYR A 12 0.73 -4.55 2.04
C TYR A 12 -0.53 -3.69 2.00
N THR A 13 -1.59 -4.23 1.41
CA THR A 13 -2.83 -3.49 1.19
C THR A 13 -4.06 -4.27 1.66
N VAL A 14 -5.10 -3.50 2.01
CA VAL A 14 -6.48 -3.97 2.12
C VAL A 14 -7.26 -3.26 1.02
N TYR A 15 -7.89 -4.02 0.13
CA TYR A 15 -8.55 -3.49 -1.07
C TYR A 15 -10.05 -3.76 -1.06
N VAL A 16 -10.78 -2.93 -1.81
CA VAL A 16 -12.19 -3.12 -2.15
C VAL A 16 -12.28 -3.41 -3.65
N LEU A 17 -12.83 -4.57 -3.98
CA LEU A 17 -13.22 -4.92 -5.35
C LEU A 17 -14.67 -4.56 -5.61
N ARG A 18 -14.92 -4.14 -6.85
CA ARG A 18 -16.26 -4.03 -7.45
C ARG A 18 -16.31 -4.92 -8.69
N SER A 19 -17.45 -5.56 -8.93
CA SER A 19 -17.71 -6.20 -10.22
C SER A 19 -18.07 -5.12 -11.24
N THR A 20 -17.43 -5.13 -12.40
CA THR A 20 -17.75 -4.21 -13.52
C THR A 20 -19.07 -4.59 -14.22
N VAL A 21 -19.53 -5.83 -14.07
CA VAL A 21 -20.81 -6.31 -14.62
C VAL A 21 -21.97 -5.95 -13.68
N ARG A 22 -21.73 -6.02 -12.37
CA ARG A 22 -22.74 -5.71 -11.35
C ARG A 22 -22.15 -4.79 -10.28
N HIS A 23 -22.34 -3.49 -10.44
CA HIS A 23 -21.79 -2.47 -9.54
C HIS A 23 -22.29 -2.55 -8.08
N SER A 24 -23.32 -3.35 -7.78
CA SER A 24 -23.75 -3.66 -6.41
C SER A 24 -22.98 -4.82 -5.74
N SER A 25 -22.06 -5.46 -6.47
CA SER A 25 -21.27 -6.59 -5.95
C SER A 25 -19.88 -6.16 -5.53
N TYR A 26 -19.66 -6.21 -4.21
CA TYR A 26 -18.40 -5.86 -3.58
C TYR A 26 -17.73 -7.04 -2.88
N TYR A 27 -16.39 -6.97 -2.83
CA TYR A 27 -15.54 -7.88 -2.06
C TYR A 27 -14.42 -7.08 -1.37
N VAL A 28 -14.08 -7.45 -0.14
CA VAL A 28 -12.96 -6.85 0.61
C VAL A 28 -11.93 -7.96 0.81
N GLY A 29 -10.65 -7.63 0.61
CA GLY A 29 -9.55 -8.57 0.83
C GLY A 29 -8.24 -7.87 1.14
N SER A 30 -7.20 -8.64 1.44
CA SER A 30 -5.83 -8.12 1.61
C SER A 30 -4.80 -8.82 0.72
N THR A 31 -3.73 -8.10 0.36
CA THR A 31 -2.62 -8.63 -0.47
C THR A 31 -1.37 -7.75 -0.38
N PRO A 32 -0.15 -8.33 -0.48
CA PRO A 32 1.08 -7.57 -0.73
C PRO A 32 1.30 -7.26 -2.23
N ASN A 33 0.55 -7.90 -3.13
CA ASN A 33 0.67 -7.73 -4.58
C ASN A 33 -0.73 -7.52 -5.21
N PRO A 34 -1.19 -6.26 -5.34
CA PRO A 34 -2.51 -5.96 -5.89
C PRO A 34 -2.72 -6.43 -7.33
N PRO A 35 -1.80 -6.18 -8.31
CA PRO A 35 -1.98 -6.65 -9.69
C PRO A 35 -2.16 -8.17 -9.79
N ARG A 36 -1.30 -8.95 -9.13
CA ARG A 36 -1.41 -10.41 -9.13
C ARG A 36 -2.74 -10.86 -8.52
N ARG A 37 -3.16 -10.24 -7.41
CA ARG A 37 -4.41 -10.61 -6.74
C ARG A 37 -5.63 -10.29 -7.59
N LEU A 38 -5.65 -9.18 -8.33
CA LEU A 38 -6.72 -8.87 -9.27
C LEU A 38 -6.84 -9.96 -10.35
N ASN A 39 -5.70 -10.37 -10.93
CA ASN A 39 -5.66 -11.46 -11.92
C ASN A 39 -6.18 -12.80 -11.36
N GLN A 40 -5.95 -13.08 -10.07
CA GLN A 40 -6.51 -14.25 -9.41
C GLN A 40 -8.04 -14.19 -9.30
N HIS A 41 -8.60 -13.03 -8.94
CA HIS A 41 -10.06 -12.84 -8.88
C HIS A 41 -10.71 -12.96 -10.26
N ASN A 42 -10.05 -12.46 -11.29
CA ASN A 42 -10.49 -12.53 -12.68
C ASN A 42 -10.24 -13.89 -13.35
N GLY A 43 -9.60 -14.83 -12.67
CA GLY A 43 -9.38 -16.19 -13.17
C GLY A 43 -8.23 -16.33 -14.17
N LEU A 44 -7.43 -15.28 -14.36
CA LEU A 44 -6.23 -15.29 -15.21
C LEU A 44 -5.07 -16.02 -14.53
N VAL A 45 -5.07 -16.07 -13.19
CA VAL A 45 -4.08 -16.77 -12.38
C VAL A 45 -4.80 -17.63 -11.33
N LYS A 46 -4.24 -18.80 -10.97
CA LYS A 46 -4.80 -19.65 -9.91
C LYS A 46 -4.77 -18.96 -8.53
N GLY A 47 -5.76 -19.25 -7.69
CA GLY A 47 -5.81 -18.80 -6.28
C GLY A 47 -6.82 -17.67 -5.98
N GLY A 48 -7.84 -17.48 -6.83
CA GLY A 48 -8.93 -16.54 -6.56
C GLY A 48 -9.86 -17.01 -5.43
N ALA A 49 -10.50 -16.06 -4.73
CA ALA A 49 -11.46 -16.38 -3.68
C ALA A 49 -12.75 -17.02 -4.23
N ALA A 50 -13.35 -17.94 -3.47
CA ALA A 50 -14.60 -18.60 -3.87
C ALA A 50 -15.75 -17.61 -4.13
N ARG A 51 -15.86 -16.52 -3.34
CA ARG A 51 -16.89 -15.49 -3.53
C ARG A 51 -16.75 -14.73 -4.86
N THR A 52 -15.56 -14.74 -5.46
CA THR A 52 -15.23 -14.05 -6.72
C THR A 52 -15.12 -15.00 -7.92
N SER A 53 -15.42 -16.30 -7.74
CA SER A 53 -15.24 -17.31 -8.79
C SER A 53 -16.31 -17.26 -9.89
N ARG A 54 -17.48 -16.68 -9.60
CA ARG A 54 -18.61 -16.61 -10.53
C ARG A 54 -18.24 -15.82 -11.79
N ALA A 55 -18.21 -16.50 -12.94
CA ALA A 55 -17.90 -15.89 -14.23
C ALA A 55 -18.84 -14.70 -14.56
N SER A 56 -20.12 -14.79 -14.20
CA SER A 56 -21.12 -13.73 -14.40
C SER A 56 -20.87 -12.44 -13.61
N LEU A 57 -19.90 -12.43 -12.69
CA LEU A 57 -19.49 -11.24 -11.91
C LEU A 57 -18.09 -10.76 -12.30
N ARG A 58 -17.38 -11.47 -13.17
CA ARG A 58 -16.10 -11.03 -13.72
C ARG A 58 -16.35 -10.15 -14.96
N PRO A 59 -15.47 -9.19 -15.26
CA PRO A 59 -14.25 -8.87 -14.51
C PRO A 59 -14.54 -8.02 -13.26
N TRP A 60 -13.66 -8.18 -12.27
CA TRP A 60 -13.53 -7.33 -11.10
C TRP A 60 -12.50 -6.24 -11.36
N GLU A 61 -12.68 -5.11 -10.68
CA GLU A 61 -11.75 -3.98 -10.61
C GLU A 61 -11.47 -3.64 -9.14
N MET A 62 -10.28 -3.13 -8.81
CA MET A 62 -9.99 -2.56 -7.49
C MET A 62 -10.36 -1.08 -7.52
N VAL A 63 -11.40 -0.69 -6.78
CA VAL A 63 -11.90 0.70 -6.78
C VAL A 63 -11.21 1.59 -5.75
N THR A 64 -10.78 1.00 -4.64
CA THR A 64 -9.96 1.66 -3.61
C THR A 64 -9.12 0.63 -2.86
N LEU A 65 -8.01 1.06 -2.27
CA LEU A 65 -7.27 0.28 -1.28
C LEU A 65 -6.63 1.17 -0.23
N VAL A 66 -6.39 0.59 0.94
CA VAL A 66 -5.54 1.14 1.99
C VAL A 66 -4.20 0.45 1.92
N SER A 67 -3.12 1.22 1.96
CA SER A 67 -1.72 0.75 1.96
C SER A 67 -1.00 1.19 3.23
N GLY A 68 0.24 0.75 3.41
CA GLY A 68 1.11 1.21 4.50
C GLY A 68 1.03 0.37 5.77
N PHE A 69 0.32 -0.77 5.75
CA PHE A 69 0.23 -1.65 6.91
C PHE A 69 1.61 -2.15 7.36
N PRO A 70 1.98 -2.00 8.64
CA PRO A 70 3.31 -2.36 9.13
C PRO A 70 3.54 -3.88 9.21
N SER A 71 2.49 -4.67 9.03
CA SER A 71 2.58 -6.13 8.98
C SER A 71 1.37 -6.76 8.28
N MET A 72 1.51 -8.02 7.89
CA MET A 72 0.39 -8.85 7.43
C MET A 72 -0.72 -8.91 8.49
N VAL A 73 -0.36 -9.08 9.77
CA VAL A 73 -1.35 -9.17 10.86
C VAL A 73 -2.14 -7.87 11.00
N ALA A 74 -1.47 -6.72 10.86
CA ALA A 74 -2.14 -5.42 10.86
C ALA A 74 -3.16 -5.31 9.72
N ALA A 75 -2.76 -5.66 8.49
CA ALA A 75 -3.67 -5.69 7.34
C ALA A 75 -4.85 -6.64 7.56
N LEU A 76 -4.62 -7.84 8.10
CA LEU A 76 -5.69 -8.82 8.37
C LEU A 76 -6.68 -8.34 9.44
N LYS A 77 -6.22 -7.65 10.49
CA LYS A 77 -7.10 -7.04 11.50
C LYS A 77 -8.00 -5.97 10.87
N PHE A 78 -7.43 -5.10 10.04
CA PHE A 78 -8.17 -4.04 9.36
C PHE A 78 -9.14 -4.61 8.32
N GLU A 79 -8.70 -5.58 7.50
CA GLU A 79 -9.55 -6.31 6.54
C GLU A 79 -10.75 -6.91 7.26
N TRP A 80 -10.53 -7.64 8.37
CA TRP A 80 -11.61 -8.28 9.10
C TRP A 80 -12.61 -7.24 9.63
N ALA A 81 -12.13 -6.13 10.19
CA ALA A 81 -12.95 -5.05 10.70
C ALA A 81 -13.81 -4.40 9.60
N LEU A 82 -13.21 -4.08 8.44
CA LEU A 82 -13.91 -3.50 7.28
C LEU A 82 -14.90 -4.49 6.67
N THR A 83 -14.58 -5.78 6.72
CA THR A 83 -15.47 -6.82 6.21
C THR A 83 -16.66 -7.05 7.14
N ASN A 84 -16.47 -6.84 8.45
CA ASN A 84 -17.42 -7.14 9.53
C ASN A 84 -17.73 -5.93 10.46
N PRO A 85 -18.14 -4.77 9.93
CA PRO A 85 -18.27 -3.56 10.75
C PRO A 85 -19.28 -3.71 11.90
N HIS A 86 -20.39 -4.42 11.64
CA HIS A 86 -21.44 -4.72 12.62
C HIS A 86 -21.02 -5.50 13.87
N ILE A 87 -19.87 -6.17 13.86
CA ILE A 87 -19.37 -6.97 15.00
C ILE A 87 -17.91 -6.64 15.35
N SER A 88 -17.31 -5.65 14.69
CA SER A 88 -15.93 -5.30 14.95
C SER A 88 -15.78 -4.67 16.32
N THR A 89 -14.93 -5.24 17.17
CA THR A 89 -14.61 -4.69 18.50
C THR A 89 -13.73 -3.45 18.42
N HIS A 90 -13.11 -3.19 17.27
CA HIS A 90 -12.36 -1.96 17.01
C HIS A 90 -13.27 -0.74 16.81
N ILE A 91 -14.55 -0.96 16.55
CA ILE A 91 -15.56 0.11 16.40
C ILE A 91 -16.32 0.23 17.72
N PRO A 92 -16.18 1.36 18.45
CA PRO A 92 -16.99 1.63 19.64
C PRO A 92 -18.47 1.48 19.33
N SER A 93 -19.24 0.93 20.28
CA SER A 93 -20.66 0.67 20.07
C SER A 93 -21.46 1.95 19.75
N SER A 94 -21.07 3.10 20.31
CA SER A 94 -21.67 4.41 20.04
C SER A 94 -21.44 4.91 18.61
N SER A 95 -20.30 4.61 18.01
CA SER A 95 -19.93 5.04 16.65
C SER A 95 -20.29 4.00 15.57
N ARG A 96 -20.92 2.88 15.94
CA ARG A 96 -21.17 1.77 15.01
C ARG A 96 -22.29 2.11 14.02
N LEU A 97 -21.91 2.29 12.75
CA LEU A 97 -22.83 2.60 11.65
C LEU A 97 -23.57 1.37 11.09
N ALA A 98 -22.94 0.19 11.13
CA ALA A 98 -23.48 -1.01 10.50
C ALA A 98 -24.30 -1.87 11.47
N ALA A 99 -25.58 -2.09 11.15
CA ALA A 99 -26.46 -3.00 11.90
C ALA A 99 -26.53 -4.40 11.27
N PRO A 100 -26.55 -5.50 12.07
CA PRO A 100 -26.71 -6.85 11.54
C PRO A 100 -28.04 -7.01 10.79
N THR A 101 -28.03 -7.73 9.67
CA THR A 101 -29.28 -8.07 8.98
C THR A 101 -29.97 -9.21 9.73
N VAL A 102 -31.29 -9.14 9.88
CA VAL A 102 -32.09 -10.19 10.48
C VAL A 102 -32.91 -10.86 9.38
N ARG A 103 -32.70 -12.16 9.15
CA ARG A 103 -33.51 -12.94 8.22
C ARG A 103 -34.29 -14.01 8.98
N ARG A 104 -35.57 -14.17 8.63
CA ARG A 104 -36.40 -15.30 9.11
C ARG A 104 -36.16 -16.50 8.21
N THR A 105 -35.75 -17.61 8.79
CA THR A 105 -35.63 -18.87 8.05
C THR A 105 -37.00 -19.51 7.87
N LYS A 106 -37.10 -20.47 6.93
CA LYS A 106 -38.28 -21.34 6.77
C LYS A 106 -38.69 -22.03 8.08
N SER A 107 -37.75 -22.24 9.00
CA SER A 107 -37.96 -22.83 10.33
C SER A 107 -38.39 -21.82 11.42
N LYS A 108 -38.86 -20.61 11.04
CA LYS A 108 -39.20 -19.48 11.95
C LYS A 108 -38.07 -19.02 12.89
N ARG A 109 -36.83 -19.50 12.73
CA ARG A 109 -35.66 -19.06 13.52
C ARG A 109 -35.09 -17.75 12.94
N ARG A 110 -34.72 -16.82 13.80
CA ARG A 110 -34.02 -15.58 13.40
C ARG A 110 -32.54 -15.89 13.23
N ARG A 111 -32.00 -15.66 12.04
CA ARG A 111 -30.55 -15.75 11.77
C ARG A 111 -30.03 -14.37 11.46
N THR A 112 -29.01 -13.94 12.20
CA THR A 112 -28.27 -12.71 11.92
C THR A 112 -27.30 -12.96 10.77
N GLY A 113 -27.17 -11.97 9.89
CA GLY A 113 -26.33 -12.03 8.70
C GLY A 113 -25.57 -10.74 8.50
N ARG A 114 -24.52 -10.82 7.67
CA ARG A 114 -23.70 -9.67 7.34
C ARG A 114 -24.53 -8.60 6.60
N PRO A 115 -24.35 -7.31 6.93
CA PRO A 115 -24.92 -6.20 6.18
C PRO A 115 -24.59 -6.30 4.68
N SER A 116 -25.53 -5.85 3.84
CA SER A 116 -25.23 -5.64 2.43
C SER A 116 -24.16 -4.55 2.29
N LYS A 117 -23.35 -4.63 1.23
CA LYS A 117 -22.33 -3.62 0.92
C LYS A 117 -22.87 -2.69 -0.15
N SER A 118 -22.95 -1.39 0.16
CA SER A 118 -23.10 -0.28 -0.79
C SER A 118 -21.82 0.56 -0.81
N ILE A 119 -21.71 1.50 -1.74
CA ILE A 119 -20.60 2.47 -1.74
C ILE A 119 -20.60 3.23 -0.41
N ASP A 120 -21.73 3.82 -0.03
CA ASP A 120 -21.88 4.61 1.20
C ASP A 120 -21.52 3.81 2.46
N SER A 121 -21.98 2.54 2.53
CA SER A 121 -21.64 1.67 3.66
C SER A 121 -20.15 1.33 3.71
N ILE A 122 -19.48 1.17 2.57
CA ILE A 122 -18.04 0.88 2.55
C ILE A 122 -17.25 2.14 2.91
N VAL A 123 -17.57 3.28 2.29
CA VAL A 123 -16.90 4.57 2.50
C VAL A 123 -17.01 5.00 3.96
N SER A 124 -18.22 5.00 4.52
CA SER A 124 -18.45 5.41 5.91
C SER A 124 -17.70 4.53 6.91
N ASN A 125 -17.71 3.20 6.72
CA ASN A 125 -16.98 2.29 7.61
C ASN A 125 -15.47 2.33 7.38
N LEU A 126 -15.01 2.61 6.16
CA LEU A 126 -13.60 2.85 5.87
C LEU A 126 -13.10 4.11 6.60
N HIS A 127 -13.83 5.22 6.48
CA HIS A 127 -13.53 6.47 7.18
C HIS A 127 -13.48 6.25 8.69
N LEU A 128 -14.54 5.66 9.26
CA LEU A 128 -14.61 5.32 10.68
C LEU A 128 -13.42 4.48 11.13
N LEU A 129 -13.07 3.43 10.39
CA LEU A 129 -11.94 2.56 10.74
C LEU A 129 -10.59 3.25 10.65
N LEU A 130 -10.42 4.28 9.82
CA LEU A 130 -9.20 5.07 9.78
C LEU A 130 -9.09 6.01 11.00
N CYS A 131 -10.23 6.37 11.61
CA CYS A 131 -10.27 7.28 12.75
C CYS A 131 -10.29 6.58 14.13
N VAL A 132 -10.74 5.32 14.23
CA VAL A 132 -10.79 4.63 15.53
C VAL A 132 -9.40 4.43 16.16
N PRO A 133 -9.27 4.50 17.50
CA PRO A 133 -7.98 4.44 18.20
C PRO A 133 -7.10 3.24 17.83
N SER A 134 -7.72 2.10 17.47
CA SER A 134 -7.00 0.88 17.09
C SER A 134 -6.12 1.02 15.84
N PHE A 135 -6.48 1.93 14.92
CA PHE A 135 -5.85 2.06 13.59
C PHE A 135 -5.39 3.49 13.28
N ALA A 136 -5.99 4.47 13.96
CA ALA A 136 -5.64 5.89 14.04
C ALA A 136 -4.18 6.26 13.73
N ARG A 137 -3.23 5.58 14.39
CA ARG A 137 -1.81 5.94 14.38
C ARG A 137 -0.95 5.06 13.48
N TRP A 138 -1.59 4.17 12.71
CA TRP A 138 -0.87 3.40 11.71
C TRP A 138 -0.50 4.30 10.53
N PRO A 139 0.66 4.08 9.88
CA PRO A 139 1.13 4.92 8.77
C PRO A 139 0.41 4.55 7.47
N LEU A 140 -0.92 4.67 7.47
CA LEU A 140 -1.79 4.26 6.39
C LEU A 140 -1.94 5.37 5.35
N ARG A 141 -2.21 4.93 4.12
CA ARG A 141 -2.58 5.80 2.99
C ARG A 141 -3.73 5.16 2.23
N VAL A 142 -4.77 5.93 1.95
CA VAL A 142 -5.93 5.53 1.16
C VAL A 142 -5.69 5.91 -0.29
N HIS A 143 -5.97 4.99 -1.20
CA HIS A 143 -5.83 5.17 -2.65
C HIS A 143 -7.19 4.99 -3.31
N PHE A 144 -7.58 5.91 -4.19
CA PHE A 144 -8.78 5.80 -5.00
C PHE A 144 -8.43 5.70 -6.48
N PHE A 145 -9.04 4.72 -7.16
CA PHE A 145 -8.82 4.47 -8.59
C PHE A 145 -10.11 4.59 -9.41
N ASN A 146 -11.23 4.92 -8.76
CA ASN A 146 -12.53 5.06 -9.40
C ASN A 146 -13.20 6.38 -8.97
N LYS A 147 -13.52 7.26 -9.93
CA LYS A 147 -14.07 8.59 -9.67
C LYS A 147 -15.39 8.57 -8.87
N PRO A 148 -16.42 7.78 -9.23
CA PRO A 148 -17.64 7.70 -8.41
C PRO A 148 -17.39 7.26 -6.96
N PHE A 149 -16.43 6.36 -6.75
CA PHE A 149 -16.09 5.88 -5.42
C PHE A 149 -15.35 6.95 -4.60
N PHE A 150 -14.50 7.76 -5.24
CA PHE A 150 -13.85 8.91 -4.62
C PHE A 150 -14.84 10.04 -4.32
N ALA A 151 -15.76 10.35 -5.23
CA ALA A 151 -16.79 11.36 -5.00
C ALA A 151 -17.68 11.00 -3.79
N ALA A 152 -18.05 9.73 -3.63
CA ALA A 152 -18.78 9.27 -2.45
C ALA A 152 -17.95 9.40 -1.16
N TRP A 153 -16.62 9.22 -1.24
CA TRP A 153 -15.70 9.48 -0.13
C TRP A 153 -15.66 10.96 0.24
N GLU A 154 -15.50 11.85 -0.73
CA GLU A 154 -15.50 13.30 -0.51
C GLU A 154 -16.81 13.78 0.09
N GLN A 155 -17.94 13.30 -0.42
CA GLN A 155 -19.26 13.61 0.13
C GLN A 155 -19.36 13.19 1.59
N TRP A 156 -18.99 11.95 1.92
CA TRP A 156 -19.00 11.48 3.31
C TRP A 156 -18.10 12.33 4.20
N CYS A 157 -16.89 12.66 3.76
CA CYS A 157 -15.97 13.50 4.52
C CYS A 157 -16.51 14.92 4.76
N ALA A 158 -17.25 15.49 3.80
CA ALA A 158 -17.89 16.80 3.94
C ALA A 158 -19.07 16.79 4.92
N GLU A 159 -19.71 15.64 5.14
CA GLU A 159 -20.82 15.47 6.09
C GLU A 159 -20.35 15.20 7.53
N VAL A 160 -19.09 14.76 7.71
CA VAL A 160 -18.50 14.49 9.03
C VAL A 160 -18.09 15.80 9.70
N SER A 161 -18.45 15.98 10.98
CA SER A 161 -18.13 17.18 11.75
C SER A 161 -16.63 17.43 11.85
N ASP A 162 -16.22 18.70 11.88
CA ASP A 162 -14.81 19.13 11.95
C ASP A 162 -14.04 18.49 13.13
N ASP A 163 -14.70 18.26 14.27
CA ASP A 163 -14.10 17.61 15.45
C ASP A 163 -13.69 16.14 15.23
N GLU A 164 -14.25 15.49 14.20
CA GLU A 164 -13.95 14.10 13.83
C GLU A 164 -13.00 13.99 12.63
N GLN A 165 -12.63 15.12 12.01
CA GLN A 165 -11.73 15.16 10.87
C GLN A 165 -10.29 14.95 11.31
N ARG A 166 -9.71 13.83 10.84
CA ARG A 166 -8.27 13.57 10.95
C ARG A 166 -7.61 13.88 9.63
N GLU A 167 -6.36 14.33 9.69
CA GLU A 167 -5.51 14.43 8.50
C GLU A 167 -5.20 13.02 7.98
N LEU A 168 -6.00 12.56 7.02
CA LEU A 168 -5.85 11.26 6.37
C LEU A 168 -5.05 11.44 5.07
N ARG A 169 -4.06 10.58 4.86
CA ARG A 169 -3.32 10.56 3.59
C ARG A 169 -4.15 9.89 2.51
N VAL A 170 -4.80 10.71 1.68
CA VAL A 170 -5.60 10.24 0.55
C VAL A 170 -4.88 10.59 -0.75
N VAL A 171 -4.80 9.62 -1.66
CA VAL A 171 -4.25 9.81 -3.01
C VAL A 171 -5.20 9.23 -4.05
N THR A 172 -5.18 9.81 -5.24
CA THR A 172 -6.00 9.39 -6.38
C THR A 172 -5.12 9.03 -7.57
N ASP A 173 -5.56 8.06 -8.37
CA ASP A 173 -4.95 7.71 -9.65
C ASP A 173 -6.01 7.08 -10.55
N PHE A 174 -6.63 7.91 -11.39
CA PHE A 174 -7.78 7.52 -12.22
C PHE A 174 -7.41 7.06 -13.63
N GLY A 175 -6.12 7.10 -14.00
CA GLY A 175 -5.64 6.89 -15.37
C GLY A 175 -6.00 8.03 -16.33
N GLU A 176 -5.14 8.27 -17.32
CA GLU A 176 -5.41 9.23 -18.40
C GLU A 176 -6.35 8.58 -19.44
N GLY A 177 -7.43 9.28 -19.84
CA GLY A 177 -8.28 8.89 -20.99
C GLY A 177 -9.50 8.01 -20.73
N MET A 178 -9.81 7.61 -19.49
CA MET A 178 -11.08 6.93 -19.19
C MET A 178 -12.24 7.94 -19.03
N VAL A 179 -12.94 8.20 -20.15
CA VAL A 179 -14.30 8.73 -20.12
C VAL A 179 -15.25 7.69 -19.52
N ASP A 180 -16.25 8.16 -18.77
CA ASP A 180 -17.18 7.34 -18.02
C ASP A 180 -17.85 6.27 -18.89
N GLY A 181 -17.66 5.00 -18.53
CA GLY A 181 -18.47 3.89 -19.03
C GLY A 181 -17.71 2.82 -19.80
N GLY A 182 -17.31 1.77 -19.09
CA GLY A 182 -17.04 0.45 -19.66
C GLY A 182 -15.63 0.26 -20.19
N ILE A 183 -15.00 -0.82 -19.72
CA ILE A 183 -13.81 -1.39 -20.36
C ILE A 183 -14.24 -1.85 -21.76
N THR A 184 -13.96 -1.06 -22.79
CA THR A 184 -14.01 -1.57 -24.15
C THR A 184 -12.95 -2.65 -24.29
N ARG A 185 -13.40 -3.77 -24.84
CA ARG A 185 -12.70 -5.04 -25.06
C ARG A 185 -11.54 -4.86 -26.07
N ALA A 186 -10.50 -4.13 -25.71
CA ALA A 186 -9.29 -3.99 -26.53
C ALA A 186 -8.08 -4.39 -25.67
N GLY A 187 -7.50 -5.55 -25.96
CA GLY A 187 -6.33 -6.06 -25.23
C GLY A 187 -6.30 -7.56 -24.96
N ILE A 188 -7.15 -8.37 -25.60
CA ILE A 188 -6.92 -9.82 -25.69
C ILE A 188 -6.44 -10.09 -27.11
N VAL A 189 -5.14 -9.97 -27.34
CA VAL A 189 -4.51 -10.52 -28.54
C VAL A 189 -4.03 -11.91 -28.17
N GLY A 190 -4.82 -12.92 -28.53
CA GLY A 190 -4.34 -14.28 -28.70
C GLY A 190 -3.67 -14.37 -30.08
N GLY A 191 -2.48 -14.95 -30.12
CA GLY A 191 -1.91 -15.44 -31.38
C GLY A 191 -2.79 -16.59 -31.89
N ASP A 192 -2.92 -16.70 -33.20
CA ASP A 192 -2.19 -17.69 -34.00
C ASP A 192 -2.54 -17.52 -35.51
N ASP A 193 -1.49 -17.64 -36.34
CA ASP A 193 -1.39 -18.12 -37.73
C ASP A 193 -1.98 -17.39 -38.98
N ALA A 194 -1.01 -17.00 -39.82
CA ALA A 194 -0.85 -17.37 -41.25
C ALA A 194 -1.22 -16.40 -42.41
N LEU A 195 -0.15 -16.02 -43.11
CA LEU A 195 0.06 -15.85 -44.56
C LEU A 195 -0.56 -14.65 -45.30
N SER A 196 0.32 -13.74 -45.77
CA SER A 196 0.25 -13.14 -47.11
C SER A 196 1.56 -12.43 -47.45
N ASP A 197 2.16 -12.82 -48.58
CA ASP A 197 3.25 -12.11 -49.27
C ASP A 197 2.82 -10.72 -49.75
N GLY A 198 3.78 -9.80 -49.84
CA GLY A 198 3.59 -8.49 -50.47
C GLY A 198 4.78 -7.56 -50.27
N ASN A 199 5.71 -7.56 -51.22
CA ASN A 199 6.79 -6.57 -51.35
C ASN A 199 6.22 -5.14 -51.48
N GLY A 200 6.71 -4.22 -50.66
CA GLY A 200 6.48 -2.78 -50.79
C GLY A 200 7.42 -1.99 -49.89
N GLU A 201 8.51 -1.48 -50.46
CA GLU A 201 9.35 -0.46 -49.84
C GLU A 201 8.56 0.85 -49.73
N MET A 202 8.26 1.31 -48.52
CA MET A 202 8.00 2.73 -48.23
C MET A 202 8.54 3.08 -46.85
N ALA A 203 9.32 4.16 -46.81
CA ALA A 203 9.88 4.76 -45.62
C ALA A 203 8.78 5.52 -44.85
N GLU A 204 8.53 5.14 -43.60
CA GLU A 204 7.71 5.91 -42.68
C GLU A 204 8.39 5.97 -41.31
N GLY A 205 8.48 7.19 -40.76
CA GLY A 205 9.13 7.47 -39.49
C GLY A 205 8.43 6.75 -38.34
N GLU A 206 9.20 6.03 -37.54
CA GLU A 206 8.73 5.42 -36.30
C GLU A 206 8.46 6.52 -35.25
N GLU A 207 7.27 7.12 -35.28
CA GLU A 207 6.67 7.63 -34.04
C GLU A 207 6.33 6.42 -33.17
N GLN A 208 7.29 6.04 -32.33
CA GLN A 208 7.13 4.96 -31.38
C GLN A 208 6.06 5.38 -30.36
N GLU A 209 4.80 5.01 -30.62
CA GLU A 209 3.68 5.18 -29.68
C GLU A 209 4.11 4.68 -28.31
N ARG A 210 4.43 5.61 -27.42
CA ARG A 210 4.90 5.31 -26.08
C ARG A 210 3.70 4.72 -25.34
N ALA A 211 3.76 3.41 -25.04
CA ALA A 211 2.72 2.75 -24.26
C ALA A 211 2.36 3.61 -23.03
N PRO A 212 1.06 3.79 -22.73
CA PRO A 212 0.62 4.68 -21.67
C PRO A 212 1.25 4.26 -20.34
N ALA A 213 1.58 5.25 -19.50
CA ALA A 213 2.16 4.99 -18.20
C ALA A 213 1.25 4.07 -17.36
N PRO A 214 1.82 3.14 -16.58
CA PRO A 214 1.02 2.30 -15.70
C PRO A 214 0.29 3.20 -14.68
N TRP A 215 -0.98 2.89 -14.42
CA TRP A 215 -1.84 3.65 -13.51
C TRP A 215 -2.53 2.73 -12.50
N GLY A 216 -3.18 3.34 -11.50
CA GLY A 216 -3.92 2.69 -10.44
C GLY A 216 -3.06 1.66 -9.69
N ILE A 217 -3.57 0.43 -9.56
CA ILE A 217 -2.84 -0.63 -8.85
C ILE A 217 -1.55 -1.07 -9.54
N HIS A 218 -1.38 -0.75 -10.83
CA HIS A 218 -0.21 -1.12 -11.62
C HIS A 218 0.93 -0.10 -11.47
N ALA A 219 0.62 1.13 -11.04
CA ALA A 219 1.61 2.16 -10.69
C ALA A 219 2.23 1.95 -9.31
N LEU A 220 1.58 1.17 -8.44
CA LEU A 220 2.04 0.98 -7.06
C LEU A 220 3.38 0.22 -7.01
N PRO A 221 4.41 0.75 -6.33
CA PRO A 221 5.66 0.05 -6.13
C PRO A 221 5.43 -1.18 -5.23
N LEU A 222 5.80 -2.36 -5.73
CA LEU A 222 5.61 -3.64 -5.02
C LEU A 222 6.83 -4.02 -4.16
N ASP A 223 7.93 -3.27 -4.28
CA ASP A 223 9.21 -3.53 -3.64
C ASP A 223 9.75 -2.27 -2.94
N TYR A 224 10.91 -2.39 -2.31
CA TYR A 224 11.55 -1.29 -1.56
C TYR A 224 12.24 -0.24 -2.45
N LYS A 225 12.07 -0.27 -3.79
CA LYS A 225 12.72 0.70 -4.69
C LYS A 225 12.50 2.17 -4.30
N PRO A 226 11.30 2.62 -3.86
CA PRO A 226 11.09 4.01 -3.49
C PRO A 226 11.97 4.50 -2.32
N MET A 227 12.52 3.58 -1.52
CA MET A 227 13.41 3.91 -0.40
C MET A 227 14.86 3.51 -0.64
N LYS A 228 15.24 3.19 -1.88
CA LYS A 228 16.59 2.71 -2.22
C LYS A 228 17.68 3.65 -1.71
N GLU A 229 17.53 4.95 -1.94
CA GLU A 229 18.52 5.96 -1.54
C GLU A 229 18.62 6.09 -0.02
N TYR A 230 17.46 6.06 0.66
CA TYR A 230 17.42 6.09 2.12
C TYR A 230 18.08 4.84 2.74
N VAL A 231 17.83 3.66 2.18
CA VAL A 231 18.46 2.40 2.62
C VAL A 231 19.96 2.39 2.32
N ALA A 232 20.39 2.93 1.17
CA ALA A 232 21.80 3.08 0.84
C ALA A 232 22.53 3.98 1.84
N LYS A 233 21.91 5.13 2.19
CA LYS A 233 22.40 6.03 3.24
C LYS A 233 22.52 5.34 4.59
N GLY A 234 21.52 4.53 4.96
CA GLY A 234 21.56 3.73 6.18
C GLY A 234 22.73 2.76 6.20
N ARG A 235 22.92 1.99 5.13
CA ARG A 235 24.06 1.07 4.99
C ARG A 235 25.39 1.81 5.14
N ASP A 236 25.57 2.89 4.40
CA ASP A 236 26.80 3.70 4.41
C ASP A 236 27.10 4.33 5.79
N ILE A 237 26.08 4.70 6.58
CA ILE A 237 26.30 5.23 7.94
C ILE A 237 26.73 4.13 8.91
N PHE A 238 26.02 3.00 8.92
CA PHE A 238 26.26 1.95 9.91
C PHE A 238 27.41 0.99 9.56
N GLU A 239 27.76 0.85 8.27
CA GLU A 239 28.90 0.04 7.81
C GLU A 239 30.24 0.72 8.12
N PHE A 240 30.29 2.06 8.08
CA PHE A 240 31.47 2.87 8.41
C PHE A 240 31.42 3.50 9.82
N GLU A 241 30.52 3.02 10.67
CA GLU A 241 30.39 3.45 12.07
C GLU A 241 30.21 4.97 12.29
N ARG A 242 29.51 5.65 11.37
CA ARG A 242 29.29 7.10 11.39
C ARG A 242 28.04 7.53 12.16
N GLN A 243 27.42 6.65 12.94
CA GLN A 243 26.23 6.99 13.72
C GLN A 243 26.48 8.05 14.81
N GLY A 244 27.72 8.16 15.32
CA GLY A 244 28.13 9.17 16.29
C GLY A 244 27.28 9.19 17.57
N ARG A 245 26.82 10.38 17.96
CA ARG A 245 26.01 10.60 19.17
C ARG A 245 24.53 10.74 18.83
N CYS A 246 23.68 10.27 19.73
CA CYS A 246 22.23 10.38 19.59
C CYS A 246 21.82 11.86 19.44
N VAL A 247 21.06 12.18 18.39
CA VAL A 247 20.59 13.56 18.11
C VAL A 247 19.63 14.15 19.16
N VAL A 248 19.24 13.37 20.18
CA VAL A 248 18.31 13.79 21.23
C VAL A 248 18.97 13.80 22.61
N CYS A 249 19.56 12.69 23.06
CA CYS A 249 20.19 12.60 24.39
C CYS A 249 21.68 12.93 24.38
N HIS A 250 22.30 13.04 23.21
CA HIS A 250 23.73 13.34 23.03
C HIS A 250 24.71 12.30 23.61
N GLU A 251 24.21 11.14 24.05
CA GLU A 251 25.01 9.97 24.41
C GLU A 251 25.63 9.32 23.16
N GLU A 252 26.79 8.70 23.34
CA GLU A 252 27.50 7.95 22.29
C GLU A 252 26.76 6.66 21.93
N MET A 253 26.64 6.35 20.64
CA MET A 253 25.94 5.17 20.14
C MET A 253 26.93 4.17 19.55
N LYS A 254 27.16 3.08 20.27
CA LYS A 254 28.05 1.99 19.80
C LYS A 254 27.37 1.13 18.74
N THR A 255 28.15 0.62 17.80
CA THR A 255 27.65 -0.31 16.77
C THR A 255 27.05 -1.55 17.43
N GLY A 256 25.83 -1.93 17.03
CA GLY A 256 25.15 -3.13 17.53
C GLY A 256 24.47 -2.99 18.90
N GLU A 257 24.65 -1.87 19.61
CA GLU A 257 23.98 -1.64 20.89
C GLU A 257 22.64 -0.91 20.72
N GLY A 258 21.56 -1.58 21.10
CA GLY A 258 20.21 -1.03 21.08
C GLY A 258 19.65 -0.79 19.66
N LEU A 259 18.48 -0.16 19.61
CA LEU A 259 17.80 0.17 18.35
C LEU A 259 18.05 1.64 18.01
N GLN A 260 18.81 1.86 16.95
CA GLN A 260 19.25 3.18 16.49
C GLN A 260 18.54 3.52 15.18
N ALA A 261 17.68 4.53 15.18
CA ALA A 261 16.92 4.95 14.01
C ALA A 261 17.56 6.16 13.33
N LEU A 262 17.46 6.20 12.00
CA LEU A 262 18.06 7.20 11.13
C LEU A 262 17.01 8.21 10.63
N CYS A 263 17.40 9.46 10.43
CA CYS A 263 16.56 10.47 9.81
C CYS A 263 16.24 10.11 8.35
N THR A 264 15.00 10.30 7.91
CA THR A 264 14.56 9.99 6.53
C THR A 264 15.05 10.99 5.48
N ASN A 265 15.36 12.24 5.87
CA ASN A 265 15.71 13.30 4.93
C ASN A 265 17.05 13.04 4.23
N GLU A 266 17.11 13.32 2.93
CA GLU A 266 18.32 13.21 2.12
C GLU A 266 19.45 14.10 2.67
N GLY A 267 20.70 13.62 2.57
CA GLY A 267 21.87 14.32 3.09
C GLY A 267 21.98 14.38 4.63
N CYS A 268 20.92 14.06 5.37
CA CYS A 268 20.94 14.03 6.83
C CYS A 268 21.36 12.65 7.36
N ASP A 269 22.38 12.65 8.21
CA ASP A 269 22.99 11.55 8.96
C ASP A 269 22.55 11.53 10.44
N GLY A 270 21.44 12.21 10.78
CA GLY A 270 20.95 12.24 12.15
C GLY A 270 20.48 10.87 12.63
N VAL A 271 21.24 10.24 13.53
CA VAL A 271 20.90 8.96 14.18
C VAL A 271 20.52 9.18 15.64
N GLY A 272 19.63 8.35 16.17
CA GLY A 272 19.28 8.40 17.59
C GLY A 272 18.62 7.12 18.08
N HIS A 273 18.58 6.92 19.39
CA HIS A 273 17.84 5.81 20.00
C HIS A 273 16.35 5.88 19.61
N ILE A 274 15.74 4.74 19.28
CA ILE A 274 14.30 4.67 18.93
C ILE A 274 13.41 5.29 20.00
N THR A 275 13.74 5.08 21.28
CA THR A 275 13.00 5.63 22.42
C THR A 275 13.15 7.15 22.52
N CYS A 276 14.32 7.67 22.18
CA CYS A 276 14.57 9.10 22.16
C CYS A 276 13.83 9.79 21.01
N TRP A 277 13.86 9.21 19.81
CA TRP A 277 13.06 9.66 18.68
C TRP A 277 11.56 9.66 19.01
N GLY A 278 11.08 8.58 19.62
CA GLY A 278 9.68 8.46 20.01
C GLY A 278 9.22 9.55 20.97
N ARG A 279 9.95 9.74 22.08
CA ARG A 279 9.66 10.82 23.05
C ARG A 279 9.77 12.20 22.43
N HIS A 280 10.77 12.44 21.57
CA HIS A 280 10.97 13.74 20.91
C HIS A 280 9.77 14.10 20.03
N PHE A 281 9.27 13.16 19.21
CA PHE A 281 8.12 13.41 18.33
C PHE A 281 6.85 13.67 19.14
N LEU A 282 6.55 12.82 20.12
CA LEU A 282 5.34 12.93 20.94
C LEU A 282 5.31 14.22 21.78
N ARG A 283 6.47 14.64 22.32
CA ARG A 283 6.57 15.92 23.05
C ARG A 283 6.37 17.12 22.15
N THR A 284 6.93 17.09 20.94
CA THR A 284 6.85 18.22 20.01
C THR A 284 5.44 18.39 19.44
N SER A 285 4.67 17.30 19.32
CA SER A 285 3.26 17.34 18.88
C SER A 285 2.26 17.58 20.00
N GLY A 286 2.68 17.61 21.27
CA GLY A 286 1.78 17.74 22.42
C GLY A 286 0.98 16.47 22.76
N GLU A 287 1.33 15.33 22.14
CA GLU A 287 0.62 14.05 22.29
C GLU A 287 1.24 13.18 23.40
N THR A 288 1.22 13.65 24.65
CA THR A 288 1.96 12.99 25.76
C THR A 288 1.38 11.65 26.21
N ASP A 289 0.09 11.41 25.98
CA ASP A 289 -0.59 10.17 26.36
C ASP A 289 -0.47 9.06 25.30
N GLU A 290 0.14 9.39 24.16
CA GLU A 290 0.28 8.50 23.02
C GLU A 290 1.61 7.74 23.05
N VAL A 291 1.62 6.53 22.50
CA VAL A 291 2.81 5.65 22.51
C VAL A 291 3.53 5.64 21.17
N VAL A 292 2.78 5.74 20.07
CA VAL A 292 3.31 5.57 18.71
C VAL A 292 3.31 6.93 18.00
N PRO A 293 4.47 7.51 17.68
CA PRO A 293 4.52 8.73 16.89
C PRO A 293 3.96 8.53 15.47
N ILE A 294 3.41 9.59 14.88
CA ILE A 294 3.00 9.60 13.47
C ILE A 294 4.09 10.28 12.62
N GLN A 295 4.45 11.50 12.99
CA GLN A 295 5.48 12.31 12.34
C GLN A 295 6.13 13.26 13.34
N GLY A 296 7.23 13.88 12.97
CA GLY A 296 7.89 14.92 13.76
C GLY A 296 9.04 15.56 13.00
N ARG A 297 9.74 16.51 13.63
CA ARG A 297 10.91 17.19 13.02
C ARG A 297 12.21 16.64 13.55
N CYS A 298 13.16 16.39 12.66
CA CYS A 298 14.51 15.96 13.00
C CYS A 298 15.23 17.02 13.86
N PRO A 299 15.81 16.68 15.02
CA PRO A 299 16.60 17.63 15.81
C PRO A 299 17.81 18.20 15.07
N LYS A 300 18.40 17.44 14.13
CA LYS A 300 19.59 17.82 13.35
C LYS A 300 19.25 18.70 12.14
N CYS A 301 18.56 18.15 11.14
CA CYS A 301 18.26 18.88 9.89
C CYS A 301 16.97 19.71 9.93
N LYS A 302 16.17 19.61 10.99
CA LYS A 302 14.85 20.28 11.16
C LYS A 302 13.76 19.90 10.15
N GLY A 303 14.09 19.09 9.13
CA GLY A 303 13.13 18.54 8.19
C GLY A 303 12.13 17.60 8.86
N GLU A 304 10.97 17.46 8.23
CA GLU A 304 9.92 16.54 8.66
C GLU A 304 10.39 15.09 8.47
N VAL A 305 9.95 14.21 9.36
CA VAL A 305 10.28 12.79 9.37
C VAL A 305 9.02 12.01 9.66
N GLN A 306 8.77 11.00 8.82
CA GLN A 306 7.64 10.11 8.93
C GLN A 306 8.01 8.87 9.75
N TRP A 307 7.36 8.66 10.88
CA TRP A 307 7.71 7.56 11.81
C TRP A 307 7.63 6.20 11.12
N GLY A 308 6.57 5.97 10.33
CA GLY A 308 6.38 4.72 9.60
C GLY A 308 7.50 4.40 8.60
N GLU A 309 8.06 5.41 7.93
CA GLU A 309 9.16 5.23 6.98
C GLU A 309 10.50 4.98 7.70
N MET A 310 10.74 5.72 8.78
CA MET A 310 11.89 5.52 9.66
C MET A 310 11.90 4.10 10.23
N MET A 311 10.75 3.59 10.70
CA MET A 311 10.64 2.20 11.18
C MET A 311 10.79 1.18 10.06
N ARG A 312 10.36 1.51 8.83
CA ARG A 312 10.52 0.60 7.69
C ARG A 312 12.01 0.40 7.36
N GLU A 313 12.81 1.46 7.29
CA GLU A 313 14.27 1.33 7.13
C GLU A 313 14.90 0.59 8.31
N LEU A 314 14.60 0.98 9.55
CA LEU A 314 15.17 0.35 10.75
C LEU A 314 14.96 -1.16 10.75
N THR A 315 13.72 -1.59 10.49
CA THR A 315 13.41 -3.03 10.45
C THR A 315 14.02 -3.74 9.25
N LEU A 316 14.14 -3.06 8.10
CA LEU A 316 14.79 -3.60 6.91
C LEU A 316 16.28 -3.83 7.13
N ARG A 317 16.98 -2.86 7.74
CA ARG A 317 18.40 -2.98 8.08
C ARG A 317 18.66 -4.09 9.10
N LEU A 318 17.81 -4.23 10.11
CA LEU A 318 18.01 -5.20 11.19
C LEU A 318 17.55 -6.63 10.84
N ARG A 319 16.56 -6.79 9.96
CA ARG A 319 15.86 -8.07 9.75
C ARG A 319 15.73 -8.47 8.28
N GLY A 320 16.11 -7.60 7.35
CA GLY A 320 15.90 -7.76 5.92
C GLY A 320 17.19 -7.73 5.11
N GLY A 321 18.30 -8.23 5.66
CA GLY A 321 19.62 -8.19 5.00
C GLY A 321 19.59 -8.69 3.54
N GLU A 322 18.90 -9.80 3.26
CA GLU A 322 18.73 -10.31 1.89
C GLU A 322 17.99 -9.33 0.95
N GLU A 323 16.96 -8.65 1.47
CA GLU A 323 16.19 -7.65 0.72
C GLU A 323 17.01 -6.37 0.50
N VAL A 324 17.81 -5.94 1.47
CA VAL A 324 18.75 -4.82 1.34
C VAL A 324 19.79 -5.13 0.26
N GLU A 325 20.40 -6.31 0.31
CA GLU A 325 21.37 -6.75 -0.69
C GLU A 325 20.76 -6.78 -2.09
N LYS A 326 19.54 -7.32 -2.22
CA LYS A 326 18.80 -7.33 -3.49
C LYS A 326 18.46 -5.92 -3.99
N LEU A 327 18.12 -5.00 -3.09
CA LEU A 327 17.75 -3.62 -3.41
C LEU A 327 18.94 -2.79 -3.88
N LEU A 328 20.10 -2.98 -3.22
CA LEU A 328 21.31 -2.20 -3.47
C LEU A 328 22.21 -2.80 -4.56
N LYS A 329 22.03 -4.08 -4.93
CA LYS A 329 22.71 -4.68 -6.08
C LYS A 329 22.50 -3.84 -7.33
N GLU A 330 23.61 -3.34 -7.88
CA GLU A 330 23.61 -2.77 -9.22
C GLU A 330 23.28 -3.85 -10.24
N LYS A 331 22.28 -3.59 -11.09
CA LYS A 331 22.08 -4.44 -12.27
C LYS A 331 23.33 -4.26 -13.14
N LYS A 332 24.23 -5.25 -13.16
CA LYS A 332 25.26 -5.36 -14.20
C LYS A 332 24.54 -5.21 -15.55
N LYS A 333 24.78 -4.10 -16.25
CA LYS A 333 24.23 -3.88 -17.59
C LYS A 333 24.58 -5.13 -18.40
N ARG A 334 23.57 -5.70 -19.06
CA ARG A 334 23.68 -6.88 -19.93
C ARG A 334 24.46 -6.56 -21.22
N THR A 335 25.40 -5.62 -21.19
CA THR A 335 26.10 -5.07 -22.37
C THR A 335 27.42 -5.77 -22.67
N THR A 336 27.98 -6.59 -21.78
CA THR A 336 29.27 -7.28 -22.05
C THR A 336 29.18 -8.70 -22.59
N ARG A 337 27.98 -9.30 -22.72
CA ARG A 337 27.83 -10.62 -23.37
C ARG A 337 27.47 -10.56 -24.87
N GLN A 338 26.94 -9.44 -25.34
CA GLN A 338 26.69 -9.22 -26.78
C GLN A 338 27.88 -8.57 -27.50
N ALA A 339 28.67 -7.73 -26.81
CA ALA A 339 29.93 -7.21 -27.35
C ALA A 339 31.00 -8.32 -27.49
N ALA A 340 31.12 -9.22 -26.51
CA ALA A 340 32.06 -10.35 -26.58
C ALA A 340 31.70 -11.38 -27.67
N LYS A 341 30.42 -11.55 -28.02
CA LYS A 341 29.99 -12.41 -29.13
C LYS A 341 30.16 -11.77 -30.51
N LYS A 342 30.29 -10.44 -30.60
CA LYS A 342 30.54 -9.71 -31.85
C LYS A 342 32.04 -9.56 -32.14
N ALA A 343 32.89 -9.57 -31.10
CA ALA A 343 34.35 -9.55 -31.25
C ALA A 343 34.97 -10.93 -31.56
N ALA A 344 34.26 -12.03 -31.29
CA ALA A 344 34.71 -13.40 -31.61
C ALA A 344 34.28 -13.86 -33.02
N LYS A 345 33.80 -12.94 -33.87
CA LYS A 345 33.29 -13.22 -35.21
C LYS A 345 33.89 -12.33 -36.31
N ASN A 346 34.92 -11.56 -35.98
CA ASN A 346 35.75 -10.82 -36.92
C ASN A 346 37.15 -11.43 -36.97
#